data_AF-A0A1Y1JTL8-F1
#
_entry.id   AF-A0A1Y1JTL8-F1
#
_cell.length_a   1.000
_cell.length_b   1.000
_cell.length_c   1.000
_cell.angle_alpha   90.00
_cell.angle_beta   90.00
_cell.angle_gamma   90.00
#
_symmetry.space_group_name_H-M   'P 1'
#
loop_
_entity.id
_entity.type
_entity.pdbx_description
1 polymer ?
#
loop_
_entity_poly.entity_id
_entity_poly.type
_entity_poly.pdbx_seq_one_letter_code
_entity_poly.pdbx_strand_id
1 'polypeptide(L)'
;MTIIVFLIDTSSSMHQKTYVGGRTTLLDVAKSAVETFVKIRQRSLESRIDRYMLLTFEESPNNIKAGWKENLATFMNELKNLPCYSMTTMGLAVKQAFDILNINRLTSGIDTYGQGRSPFFFRDCRHRFNN
;
A
#
# COMPACT_ATOMS: atom_id res chain seq x y z
N MET A 1 -2.77 3.35 -14.70
CA MET A 1 -3.13 3.33 -13.27
C MET A 1 -2.18 2.38 -12.59
N THR A 2 -1.26 2.89 -11.77
CA THR A 2 -0.36 2.07 -10.96
C THR A 2 -0.95 1.93 -9.57
N ILE A 3 -0.95 0.73 -9.00
CA ILE A 3 -1.33 0.54 -7.60
C ILE A 3 -0.04 0.37 -6.81
N ILE A 4 0.18 1.22 -5.81
CA ILE A 4 1.33 1.19 -4.93
C ILE A 4 0.84 0.82 -3.54
N VAL A 5 1.30 -0.33 -3.04
CA VAL A 5 0.95 -0.84 -1.72
C VAL A 5 2.10 -0.60 -0.75
N PHE A 6 1.82 0.16 0.31
CA PHE A 6 2.72 0.27 1.45
C PHE A 6 2.28 -0.73 2.51
N LEU A 7 3.11 -1.73 2.75
CA LEU A 7 2.97 -2.67 3.86
C LEU A 7 3.93 -2.24 4.96
N ILE A 8 3.40 -1.69 6.05
CA ILE A 8 4.20 -1.14 7.16
C ILE A 8 4.07 -2.05 8.37
N ASP A 9 5.21 -2.47 8.93
CA ASP A 9 5.23 -3.14 10.21
C ASP A 9 4.94 -2.11 11.32
N THR A 10 3.88 -2.36 12.08
CA THR A 10 3.48 -1.57 13.25
C THR A 10 3.79 -2.29 14.56
N SER A 11 4.46 -3.44 14.52
CA SER A 11 4.77 -4.26 15.70
C SER A 11 5.52 -3.48 16.78
N SER A 12 5.41 -3.92 18.04
CA SER A 12 6.07 -3.26 19.18
C SER A 12 7.59 -3.11 19.02
N SER A 13 8.22 -3.95 18.19
CA SER A 13 9.65 -3.86 17.87
C SER A 13 10.02 -2.54 17.16
N MET A 14 9.08 -1.95 16.41
CA MET A 14 9.24 -0.70 15.70
C MET A 14 9.20 0.53 16.62
N HIS A 15 8.90 0.35 17.92
CA HIS A 15 8.97 1.41 18.93
C HIS A 15 10.42 1.68 19.42
N GLN A 16 11.40 0.92 18.95
CA GLN A 16 12.80 1.17 19.28
C GLN A 16 13.25 2.56 18.78
N LYS A 17 13.97 3.29 19.62
CA LYS A 17 14.52 4.60 19.29
C LYS A 17 15.72 4.48 18.36
N THR A 18 15.78 5.37 17.37
CA THR A 18 16.92 5.44 16.46
C THR A 18 18.04 6.31 17.03
N TYR A 19 19.28 6.04 16.62
CA TYR A 19 20.44 6.84 17.00
C TYR A 19 20.33 8.28 16.45
N VAL A 20 19.79 8.43 15.25
CA VAL A 20 19.63 9.71 14.57
C VAL A 20 18.40 10.44 15.12
N GLY A 21 18.62 11.32 16.10
CA GLY A 21 17.59 12.26 16.58
C GLY A 21 16.98 11.93 17.95
N GLY A 22 17.35 10.83 18.62
CA GLY A 22 17.12 10.53 20.04
C GLY A 22 15.66 10.41 20.53
N ARG A 23 14.69 10.98 19.80
CA ARG A 23 13.25 11.00 20.10
C ARG A 23 12.42 10.29 19.03
N THR A 24 13.00 9.92 17.89
CA THR A 24 12.33 9.25 16.77
C THR A 24 12.41 7.74 16.91
N THR A 25 11.28 7.07 16.73
CA THR A 25 11.19 5.61 16.66
C THR A 25 11.47 5.12 15.24
N LEU A 26 11.76 3.83 15.08
CA LEU A 26 11.87 3.21 13.75
C LEU A 26 10.59 3.40 12.92
N LEU A 27 9.42 3.35 13.56
CA LEU A 27 8.14 3.62 12.90
C LEU A 27 8.06 5.05 12.36
N ASP A 28 8.55 6.05 13.11
CA ASP A 28 8.56 7.45 12.65
C ASP A 28 9.47 7.64 11.43
N VAL A 29 10.62 6.95 11.40
CA VAL A 29 11.51 6.95 10.24
C VAL A 29 10.83 6.30 9.03
N ALA A 30 10.14 5.18 9.21
CA ALA A 30 9.39 4.52 8.15
C ALA A 30 8.27 5.42 7.59
N LYS A 31 7.49 6.07 8.46
CA LYS A 31 6.47 7.05 8.06
C LYS A 31 7.09 8.18 7.23
N SER A 32 8.17 8.78 7.71
CA SER A 32 8.87 9.87 7.02
C SER A 32 9.40 9.46 5.64
N ALA A 33 9.91 8.22 5.51
CA ALA A 33 10.35 7.66 4.24
C ALA A 33 9.20 7.53 3.24
N VAL A 34 8.04 7.03 3.69
CA VAL A 34 6.83 6.94 2.86
C VAL A 34 6.33 8.32 2.42
N GLU A 35 6.27 9.29 3.33
CA GLU A 35 5.90 10.66 2.97
C GLU A 35 6.85 11.26 1.91
N THR A 36 8.14 11.05 2.08
CA THR A 36 9.16 11.53 1.14
C THR A 36 9.03 10.85 -0.21
N PHE A 37 8.79 9.54 -0.24
CA PHE A 37 8.52 8.80 -1.46
C PHE A 37 7.31 9.36 -2.21
N VAL A 38 6.19 9.56 -1.52
CA VAL A 38 4.96 10.12 -2.12
C VAL A 38 5.22 11.51 -2.68
N LYS A 39 5.90 12.39 -1.93
CA LYS A 39 6.27 13.74 -2.37
C LYS A 39 7.16 13.73 -3.62
N ILE A 40 8.12 12.82 -3.70
CA ILE A 40 8.99 12.67 -4.89
C ILE A 40 8.18 12.14 -6.07
N ARG A 41 7.33 11.13 -5.85
CA ARG A 41 6.50 10.52 -6.90
C ARG A 41 5.52 11.52 -7.50
N GLN A 42 4.96 12.42 -6.69
CA GLN A 42 4.07 13.49 -7.11
C GLN A 42 4.69 14.51 -8.09
N ARG A 43 6.02 14.52 -8.25
CA ARG A 43 6.69 15.36 -9.26
C ARG A 43 6.43 14.88 -10.69
N SER A 44 6.09 13.59 -10.87
CA SER A 44 5.74 13.04 -12.19
C SER A 44 4.26 13.27 -12.50
N LEU A 45 3.94 13.69 -13.72
CA LEU A 45 2.56 13.88 -14.18
C LEU A 45 1.76 12.57 -14.19
N GLU A 46 2.43 11.43 -14.36
CA GLU A 46 1.81 10.10 -14.38
C GLU A 46 1.26 9.70 -13.00
N SER A 47 1.77 10.32 -11.92
CA SER A 47 1.39 9.96 -10.55
C SER A 47 -0.04 10.35 -10.18
N ARG A 48 -0.71 11.19 -10.99
CA ARG A 48 -2.10 11.61 -10.74
C ARG A 48 -3.10 10.46 -10.83
N ILE A 49 -2.70 9.38 -11.52
CA ILE A 49 -3.52 8.19 -11.73
C ILE A 49 -3.04 7.03 -10.83
N ASP A 50 -2.03 7.27 -9.98
CA ASP A 50 -1.55 6.27 -9.05
C ASP A 50 -2.51 6.15 -7.86
N ARG A 51 -2.78 4.92 -7.43
CA ARG A 51 -3.57 4.63 -6.24
C ARG A 51 -2.67 4.07 -5.15
N TYR A 52 -2.78 4.63 -3.95
CA TYR A 52 -1.99 4.22 -2.81
C TYR A 52 -2.84 3.40 -1.84
N MET A 53 -2.27 2.31 -1.34
CA MET A 53 -2.90 1.49 -0.31
C MET A 53 -1.97 1.40 0.89
N LEU A 54 -2.54 1.43 2.09
CA LEU A 54 -1.82 1.28 3.34
C LEU A 54 -2.30 0.03 4.07
N LEU A 55 -1.38 -0.89 4.30
CA LEU A 55 -1.63 -2.11 5.05
C LEU A 55 -0.67 -2.22 6.25
N THR A 56 -1.17 -2.80 7.32
CA THR A 56 -0.43 -3.14 8.54
C THR A 56 -0.39 -4.65 8.76
N PHE A 57 0.31 -5.08 9.82
CA PHE A 57 0.48 -6.50 10.19
C PHE A 57 -0.65 -7.00 11.10
N GLU A 58 -1.75 -6.25 11.18
CA GLU A 58 -2.93 -6.67 11.92
C GLU A 58 -3.67 -7.79 11.21
N GLU A 59 -4.64 -8.38 11.91
CA GLU A 59 -5.56 -9.32 11.29
C GLU A 59 -6.60 -8.58 10.43
N SER A 60 -7.07 -9.25 9.38
CA SER A 60 -8.14 -8.71 8.53
C SER A 60 -9.46 -8.69 9.32
N PRO A 61 -10.28 -7.62 9.23
CA PRO A 61 -10.22 -6.51 8.26
C PRO A 61 -9.41 -5.28 8.70
N ASN A 62 -8.92 -5.24 9.95
CA ASN A 62 -8.26 -4.05 10.53
C ASN A 62 -6.88 -3.76 9.91
N ASN A 63 -6.32 -4.73 9.19
CA ASN A 63 -5.07 -4.62 8.45
C ASN A 63 -5.10 -3.58 7.33
N ILE A 64 -6.27 -3.25 6.77
CA ILE A 64 -6.41 -2.24 5.71
C ILE A 64 -6.70 -0.90 6.36
N LYS A 65 -5.71 0.00 6.38
CA LYS A 65 -5.89 1.37 6.89
C LYS A 65 -6.36 2.32 5.79
N ALA A 66 -5.84 2.14 4.57
CA ALA A 66 -6.31 2.88 3.40
C ALA A 66 -6.44 1.93 2.20
N GLY A 67 -7.65 1.79 1.67
CA GLY A 67 -7.98 0.93 0.53
C GLY A 67 -7.75 1.60 -0.83
N TRP A 68 -7.99 0.86 -1.92
CA TRP A 68 -7.78 1.37 -3.29
C TRP A 68 -8.79 2.44 -3.73
N LYS A 69 -9.89 2.64 -3.01
CA LYS A 69 -10.90 3.67 -3.30
C LYS A 69 -10.62 4.99 -2.57
N GLU A 70 -9.70 4.98 -1.61
CA GLU A 70 -9.45 6.12 -0.75
C GLU A 70 -8.60 7.19 -1.43
N ASN A 71 -8.83 8.44 -1.04
CA ASN A 71 -8.06 9.58 -1.51
C ASN A 71 -6.68 9.63 -0.84
N LEU A 72 -5.73 10.29 -1.51
CA LEU A 72 -4.38 10.45 -0.95
C LEU A 72 -4.39 11.19 0.41
N ALA A 73 -5.33 12.11 0.64
CA ALA A 73 -5.48 12.78 1.92
C ALA A 73 -5.81 11.81 3.06
N THR A 74 -6.72 10.87 2.83
CA THR A 74 -7.07 9.80 3.79
C THR A 74 -5.85 8.92 4.06
N PHE A 75 -5.14 8.50 3.00
CA PHE A 75 -3.91 7.72 3.13
C PHE A 75 -2.85 8.42 4.02
N MET A 76 -2.62 9.71 3.81
CA MET A 76 -1.65 10.48 4.59
C MET A 76 -2.08 10.65 6.05
N ASN A 77 -3.39 10.82 6.30
CA ASN A 77 -3.92 10.90 7.66
C ASN A 77 -3.74 9.58 8.42
N GLU A 78 -4.08 8.45 7.78
CA GLU A 78 -3.89 7.12 8.36
C GLU A 78 -2.42 6.81 8.62
N LEU A 79 -1.53 7.13 7.67
CA LEU A 79 -0.09 6.96 7.82
C LEU A 79 0.45 7.71 9.05
N LYS A 80 0.00 8.96 9.25
CA LYS A 80 0.42 9.79 10.38
C LYS A 80 -0.02 9.18 11.71
N ASN A 81 -1.26 8.71 11.78
CA ASN A 81 -1.90 8.21 12.99
C ASN A 81 -1.63 6.72 13.29
N LEU A 82 -0.80 6.02 12.50
CA LEU A 82 -0.46 4.62 12.77
C LEU A 82 0.12 4.48 14.19
N PRO A 83 -0.53 3.70 15.08
CA PRO A 83 0.03 3.37 16.37
C PRO A 83 1.07 2.26 16.24
N CYS A 84 1.98 2.17 17.21
CA CYS A 84 2.93 1.07 17.32
C CYS A 84 2.39 0.06 18.34
N TYR A 85 1.90 -1.06 17.85
CA TYR A 85 1.30 -2.16 18.61
C TYR A 85 1.24 -3.41 17.73
N SER A 86 1.08 -4.57 18.36
CA SER A 86 1.00 -5.91 17.74
C SER A 86 2.33 -6.66 17.66
N MET A 87 2.22 -7.93 17.26
CA MET A 87 3.30 -8.85 16.97
C MET A 87 3.61 -8.85 15.46
N THR A 88 4.84 -9.20 15.11
CA THR A 88 5.25 -9.32 13.71
C THR A 88 4.70 -10.61 13.10
N THR A 89 3.70 -10.48 12.22
CA THR A 89 3.04 -11.59 11.49
C THR A 89 3.26 -11.47 9.98
N MET A 90 4.53 -11.35 9.57
CA MET A 90 4.91 -11.04 8.18
C MET A 90 4.25 -11.95 7.13
N GLY A 91 4.22 -13.26 7.36
CA GLY A 91 3.63 -14.21 6.41
C GLY A 91 2.15 -13.96 6.14
N LEU A 92 1.37 -13.67 7.20
CA LEU A 92 -0.05 -13.36 7.08
C LEU A 92 -0.26 -12.02 6.39
N ALA A 93 0.50 -10.99 6.78
CA ALA A 93 0.39 -9.64 6.25
C ALA A 93 0.69 -9.59 4.74
N VAL A 94 1.74 -10.30 4.31
CA VAL A 94 2.11 -10.43 2.90
C VAL A 94 1.07 -11.23 2.11
N LYS A 95 0.57 -12.34 2.66
CA LYS A 95 -0.53 -13.11 2.04
C LYS A 95 -1.74 -12.21 1.79
N GLN A 96 -2.18 -11.47 2.80
CA GLN A 96 -3.34 -10.57 2.70
C GLN A 96 -3.11 -9.45 1.68
N ALA A 97 -1.91 -8.86 1.64
CA ALA A 97 -1.56 -7.85 0.63
C ALA A 97 -1.69 -8.41 -0.80
N PHE A 98 -1.22 -9.65 -1.04
CA PHE A 98 -1.40 -10.30 -2.33
C PHE A 98 -2.85 -10.66 -2.64
N ASP A 99 -3.61 -11.14 -1.67
CA ASP A 99 -5.04 -11.45 -1.85
C ASP A 99 -5.83 -10.20 -2.29
N ILE A 100 -5.55 -9.05 -1.68
CA ILE A 100 -6.16 -7.76 -2.01
C ILE A 100 -5.75 -7.28 -3.42
N LEU A 101 -4.48 -7.45 -3.78
CA LEU A 101 -4.03 -7.16 -5.14
C LEU A 101 -4.69 -8.09 -6.17
N ASN A 102 -4.86 -9.37 -5.84
CA ASN A 102 -5.49 -10.35 -6.73
C ASN A 102 -6.97 -10.04 -6.98
N ILE A 103 -7.70 -9.53 -5.99
CA ILE A 103 -9.07 -9.03 -6.18
C ILE A 103 -9.10 -7.97 -7.30
N ASN A 104 -8.18 -7.02 -7.27
CA ASN A 104 -8.09 -5.98 -8.31
C ASN A 104 -7.79 -6.56 -9.69
N ARG A 105 -6.98 -7.62 -9.79
CA ARG A 105 -6.66 -8.30 -11.06
C ARG A 105 -7.87 -9.03 -11.64
N LEU A 106 -8.63 -9.72 -10.79
CA LEU A 106 -9.85 -10.42 -11.18
C LEU A 106 -10.93 -9.44 -11.65
N THR A 107 -11.16 -8.35 -10.91
CA THR A 107 -12.14 -7.33 -11.31
C THR A 107 -11.75 -6.61 -12.60
N SER A 108 -10.46 -6.41 -12.82
CA SER A 108 -9.94 -5.76 -14.04
C SER A 108 -9.94 -6.69 -15.26
N GLY A 109 -10.13 -8.00 -15.07
CA GLY A 109 -10.13 -8.98 -16.15
C GLY A 109 -8.78 -9.16 -16.85
N ILE A 110 -7.66 -8.83 -16.17
CA ILE A 110 -6.32 -8.95 -16.75
C ILE A 110 -5.83 -10.40 -16.81
N ASP A 111 -6.35 -11.25 -15.91
CA ASP A 111 -6.08 -12.68 -15.90
C ASP A 111 -7.21 -13.42 -16.61
N THR A 112 -7.00 -13.71 -17.89
CA THR A 112 -7.92 -14.49 -18.71
C THR A 112 -7.58 -15.98 -18.64
N TYR A 113 -8.01 -16.64 -17.57
CA TYR A 113 -7.83 -18.08 -17.44
C TYR A 113 -8.52 -18.80 -18.61
N GLY A 114 -7.79 -19.72 -19.27
CA GLY A 114 -8.29 -20.46 -20.43
C GLY A 114 -8.21 -19.75 -21.78
N GLN A 115 -7.75 -18.49 -21.84
CA GLN A 115 -7.59 -17.72 -23.10
C GLN A 115 -6.13 -17.32 -23.36
N GLY A 116 -5.17 -18.00 -22.74
CA GLY A 116 -3.74 -17.68 -22.83
C GLY A 116 -3.30 -16.52 -21.93
N ARG A 117 -2.02 -16.15 -22.02
CA ARG A 117 -1.42 -15.03 -21.28
C ARG A 117 -1.19 -13.87 -22.25
N SER A 118 -1.72 -12.70 -21.91
CA SER A 118 -1.60 -11.49 -22.72
C SER A 118 -0.67 -10.49 -22.03
N PRO A 119 0.62 -10.41 -22.43
CA PRO A 119 1.61 -9.54 -21.81
C PRO A 119 1.30 -8.04 -21.95
N PHE A 120 0.37 -7.66 -22.84
CA PHE A 120 -0.04 -6.28 -23.05
C PHE A 120 -1.01 -5.76 -21.97
N PHE A 121 -1.67 -6.63 -21.19
CA PHE A 121 -2.62 -6.21 -20.14
C PHE A 121 -1.96 -5.59 -18.89
N PHE A 122 -0.64 -5.51 -18.82
CA PHE A 122 0.06 -4.78 -17.77
C PHE A 122 -0.29 -3.28 -17.71
N ARG A 123 -0.86 -2.71 -18.80
CA ARG A 123 -1.14 -1.26 -18.89
C ARG A 123 -2.55 -0.83 -19.37
N ASP A 124 -3.42 -1.77 -19.74
CA ASP A 124 -4.75 -1.47 -20.29
C ASP A 124 -5.91 -1.95 -19.43
N CYS A 125 -6.03 -1.36 -18.24
CA CYS A 125 -7.35 -1.04 -17.67
C CYS A 125 -7.90 0.28 -18.23
N ARG A 126 -7.25 0.89 -19.23
CA ARG A 126 -7.57 2.23 -19.77
C ARG A 126 -8.84 2.28 -20.63
N HIS A 127 -9.38 1.15 -21.05
CA HIS A 127 -10.54 1.13 -21.97
C HIS A 127 -11.74 0.29 -21.50
N ARG A 128 -11.73 -0.21 -20.25
CA ARG A 128 -12.87 -1.00 -19.74
C ARG A 128 -13.67 -0.38 -18.60
N PHE A 129 -13.40 0.88 -18.24
CA PHE A 129 -14.20 1.63 -17.26
C PHE A 129 -14.93 2.85 -17.83
N ASN A 130 -14.90 3.05 -19.16
CA ASN A 130 -15.85 3.93 -19.85
C ASN A 130 -16.84 3.04 -20.61
N ASN A 131 -17.82 2.51 -19.88
CA ASN A 131 -19.17 2.18 -20.33
C ASN A 131 -19.99 1.79 -19.09
#